data_AF-A0AAQ3UY12-F1
#
_entry.id   AF-A0AAQ3UY12-F1
#
_cell.length_a   1.000
_cell.length_b   1.000
_cell.length_c   1.000
_cell.angle_alpha   90.00
_cell.angle_beta   90.00
_cell.angle_gamma   90.00
#
_symmetry.space_group_name_H-M   'P 1'
#
loop_
_entity.id
_entity.type
_entity.pdbx_description
1 polymer ?
#
loop_
_entity_poly.entity_id
_entity_poly.type
_entity_poly.pdbx_seq_one_letter_code
_entity_poly.pdbx_strand_id
1 'polypeptide(L)'
;MQRAGHEPTCEEFTQAFRAHYIPNSLMEQKKKEFRELKQGNKTVMQYVQSFIHLSQYAPEDVADDPCRATRLLNGFDPTLQTHLGHHYQSFTDLVDTALDMENRLRVANEDQRRKRQANTSAAGSSQKQKAVYRPP
;
A
#
# COMPACT_ATOMS: atom_id res chain seq x y z
N MET A 1 1.71 26.73 36.28
CA MET A 1 1.70 28.21 36.23
C MET A 1 2.62 28.63 35.08
N GLN A 2 2.08 28.94 33.90
CA GLN A 2 2.88 29.50 32.80
C GLN A 2 3.35 30.91 33.17
N ARG A 3 4.63 31.23 32.92
CA ARG A 3 5.20 32.56 33.13
C ARG A 3 4.62 33.52 32.08
N ALA A 4 4.15 34.68 32.53
CA ALA A 4 3.65 35.73 31.65
C ALA A 4 4.73 36.10 30.61
N GLY A 5 4.41 35.96 29.31
CA GLY A 5 5.31 36.26 28.19
C GLY A 5 5.76 35.09 27.32
N HIS A 6 5.32 33.85 27.59
CA HIS A 6 5.61 32.69 26.73
C HIS A 6 4.66 32.66 25.52
N GLU A 7 5.17 32.95 24.32
CA GLU A 7 4.47 32.62 23.07
C GLU A 7 4.57 31.11 22.83
N PRO A 8 3.46 30.37 22.90
CA PRO A 8 3.50 28.94 22.67
C PRO A 8 3.92 28.66 21.23
N THR A 9 4.85 27.74 21.07
CA THR A 9 5.17 27.23 19.74
C THR A 9 3.96 26.47 19.18
N CYS A 10 3.89 26.34 17.85
CA CYS A 10 2.84 25.55 17.21
C CYS A 10 2.82 24.09 17.72
N GLU A 11 4.00 23.55 18.08
CA GLU A 11 4.14 22.22 18.65
C GLU A 11 3.53 22.13 20.06
N GLU A 12 3.81 23.10 20.93
CA GLU A 12 3.24 23.16 22.28
C GLU A 12 1.72 23.33 22.24
N PHE A 13 1.21 24.19 21.34
CA PHE A 13 -0.24 24.34 21.14
C PHE A 13 -0.87 23.03 20.67
N THR A 14 -0.27 22.37 19.67
CA THR A 14 -0.77 21.10 19.14
C THR A 14 -0.78 20.02 20.21
N GLN A 15 0.27 19.93 21.03
CA GLN A 15 0.35 18.97 22.12
C GLN A 15 -0.72 19.24 23.19
N ALA A 16 -0.88 20.49 23.62
CA ALA A 16 -1.89 20.88 24.61
C ALA A 16 -3.32 20.66 24.08
N PHE A 17 -3.58 21.00 22.83
CA PHE A 17 -4.87 20.78 22.18
C PHE A 17 -5.20 19.29 22.12
N ARG A 18 -4.25 18.46 21.66
CA ARG A 18 -4.43 17.00 21.62
C ARG A 18 -4.70 16.43 23.00
N ALA A 19 -3.94 16.84 24.01
CA ALA A 19 -4.12 16.36 25.38
C ALA A 19 -5.48 16.73 25.98
N HIS A 20 -6.05 17.87 25.60
CA HIS A 20 -7.32 18.36 26.15
C HIS A 20 -8.55 17.84 25.38
N TYR A 21 -8.46 17.66 24.07
CA TYR A 21 -9.61 17.36 23.21
C TYR A 21 -9.60 15.97 22.57
N ILE A 22 -8.45 15.29 22.56
CA ILE A 22 -8.32 13.95 21.98
C ILE A 22 -8.11 12.94 23.11
N PRO A 23 -9.06 12.03 23.35
CA PRO A 23 -8.88 10.97 24.35
C PRO A 23 -7.65 10.12 24.07
N ASN A 24 -6.90 9.77 25.12
CA ASN A 24 -5.73 8.88 25.00
C ASN A 24 -6.08 7.54 24.35
N SER A 25 -7.27 6.99 24.65
CA SER A 25 -7.76 5.74 24.03
C SER A 25 -7.90 5.86 22.51
N LEU A 26 -8.33 7.02 22.01
CA LEU A 26 -8.43 7.30 20.57
C LEU A 26 -7.05 7.42 19.92
N MET A 27 -6.10 8.07 20.59
CA MET A 27 -4.71 8.13 20.12
C MET A 27 -4.08 6.75 20.03
N GLU A 28 -4.23 5.92 21.06
CA GLU A 28 -3.72 4.55 21.06
C GLU A 28 -4.40 3.68 19.98
N GLN A 29 -5.70 3.86 19.75
CA GLN A 29 -6.39 3.22 18.64
C GLN A 29 -5.78 3.64 17.29
N LYS A 30 -5.48 4.92 17.08
CA LYS A 30 -4.86 5.41 15.84
C LYS A 30 -3.42 4.92 15.66
N LYS A 31 -2.64 4.85 16.73
CA LYS A 31 -1.30 4.23 16.71
C LYS A 31 -1.37 2.76 16.34
N LYS A 32 -2.32 2.02 16.90
CA LYS A 32 -2.57 0.62 16.56
C LYS A 32 -2.95 0.48 15.09
N GLU A 33 -3.88 1.30 14.60
CA GLU A 33 -4.28 1.34 13.19
C GLU A 33 -3.08 1.56 12.26
N PHE A 34 -2.16 2.47 12.62
CA PHE A 34 -0.93 2.68 11.85
C PHE A 34 0.02 1.47 11.88
N ARG A 35 0.21 0.85 13.05
CA ARG A 35 1.08 -0.33 13.23
C ARG A 35 0.57 -1.56 12.49
N GLU A 36 -0.74 -1.71 12.39
CA GLU A 36 -1.40 -2.81 11.71
C GLU A 36 -1.69 -2.53 10.23
N LEU A 37 -1.36 -1.32 9.73
CA LEU A 37 -1.65 -0.92 8.36
C LEU A 37 -0.91 -1.80 7.35
N LYS A 38 -1.68 -2.53 6.54
CA LYS A 38 -1.22 -3.30 5.38
C LYS A 38 -1.86 -2.77 4.09
N GLN A 39 -1.18 -2.97 2.96
CA GLN A 39 -1.68 -2.66 1.63
C GLN A 39 -2.97 -3.45 1.36
N GLY A 40 -2.94 -4.76 1.55
CA GLY A 40 -4.09 -5.64 1.27
C GLY A 40 -4.49 -5.51 -0.20
N ASN A 41 -5.77 -5.21 -0.46
CA ASN A 41 -6.29 -5.04 -1.82
C ASN A 41 -6.19 -3.59 -2.35
N LYS A 42 -5.54 -2.69 -1.60
CA LYS A 42 -5.35 -1.30 -2.03
C LYS A 42 -4.25 -1.22 -3.08
N THR A 43 -4.35 -0.24 -3.98
CA THR A 43 -3.21 0.11 -4.83
C THR A 43 -2.06 0.65 -3.99
N VAL A 44 -0.84 0.63 -4.53
CA VAL A 44 0.33 1.22 -3.89
C VAL A 44 0.05 2.65 -3.44
N MET A 45 -0.56 3.48 -4.31
CA MET A 45 -0.85 4.88 -3.98
C MET A 45 -1.88 5.03 -2.85
N GLN A 46 -2.95 4.23 -2.86
CA GLN A 46 -3.96 4.25 -1.79
C GLN A 46 -3.36 3.84 -0.44
N TYR A 47 -2.46 2.85 -0.45
CA TYR A 47 -1.74 2.43 0.74
C TYR A 47 -0.79 3.52 1.24
N VAL A 48 0.01 4.13 0.36
CA VAL A 48 0.93 5.24 0.70
C VAL A 48 0.18 6.43 1.30
N GLN A 49 -0.96 6.81 0.72
CA GLN A 49 -1.81 7.88 1.26
C GLN A 49 -2.31 7.55 2.68
N SER A 50 -2.78 6.32 2.88
CA SER A 50 -3.23 5.86 4.21
C SER A 50 -2.07 5.87 5.21
N PHE A 51 -0.88 5.46 4.77
CA PHE A 51 0.34 5.44 5.58
C PHE A 51 0.72 6.85 6.03
N ILE A 52 0.81 7.81 5.11
CA ILE A 52 1.15 9.21 5.42
C ILE A 52 0.11 9.82 6.36
N HIS A 53 -1.17 9.55 6.12
CA HIS A 53 -2.25 10.05 6.95
C HIS A 53 -2.15 9.51 8.40
N LEU A 54 -1.82 8.23 8.58
CA LEU A 54 -1.78 7.61 9.89
C LEU A 54 -0.43 7.79 10.62
N SER A 55 0.66 8.06 9.90
CA SER A 55 2.00 8.21 10.50
C SER A 55 2.09 9.38 11.48
N GLN A 56 1.23 10.41 11.34
CA GLN A 56 1.17 11.55 12.26
C GLN A 56 0.79 11.17 13.71
N TYR A 57 0.22 9.98 13.91
CA TYR A 57 -0.19 9.48 15.23
C TYR A 57 0.92 8.68 15.92
N ALA A 58 1.93 8.23 15.17
CA ALA A 58 3.06 7.46 15.68
C ALA A 58 4.39 8.00 15.11
N PRO A 59 4.76 9.26 15.40
CA PRO A 59 6.01 9.84 14.94
C PRO A 59 7.23 9.02 15.39
N GLU A 60 7.14 8.31 16.53
CA GLU A 60 8.16 7.39 17.01
C GLU A 60 8.47 6.23 16.04
N ASP A 61 7.50 5.84 15.22
CA ASP A 61 7.62 4.72 14.27
C ASP A 61 8.16 5.17 12.90
N VAL A 62 8.30 6.48 12.66
CA VAL A 62 8.73 7.08 11.38
C VAL A 62 9.73 8.23 11.59
N ALA A 63 10.53 8.13 12.66
CA ALA A 63 11.39 9.21 13.13
C ALA A 63 12.43 9.67 12.10
N ASP A 64 12.92 8.74 11.28
CA ASP A 64 13.82 9.00 10.16
C ASP A 64 13.33 8.33 8.87
N ASP A 65 13.89 8.77 7.74
CA ASP A 65 13.51 8.26 6.42
C ASP A 65 13.75 6.75 6.25
N PRO A 66 14.88 6.16 6.72
CA PRO A 66 15.08 4.71 6.69
C PRO A 66 14.04 3.91 7.48
N CYS A 67 13.69 4.32 8.70
CA CYS A 67 12.66 3.68 9.51
C CYS A 67 11.30 3.79 8.82
N ARG A 68 10.98 4.98 8.29
CA ARG A 68 9.74 5.24 7.55
C ARG A 68 9.63 4.36 6.31
N ALA A 69 10.69 4.27 5.50
CA ALA A 69 10.73 3.42 4.30
C ALA A 69 10.60 1.93 4.65
N THR A 70 11.33 1.46 5.66
CA THR A 70 11.26 0.08 6.15
C THR A 70 9.86 -0.27 6.64
N ARG A 71 9.20 0.64 7.37
CA ARG A 71 7.83 0.45 7.84
C ARG A 71 6.83 0.39 6.69
N LEU A 72 7.01 1.21 5.65
CA LEU A 72 6.19 1.16 4.42
C LEU A 72 6.37 -0.18 3.70
N LEU A 73 7.62 -0.62 3.50
CA LEU A 73 7.94 -1.90 2.87
C LEU A 73 7.24 -3.07 3.57
N ASN A 74 7.34 -3.13 4.90
CA ASN A 74 6.74 -4.19 5.71
C ASN A 74 5.22 -4.29 5.61
N GLY A 75 4.55 -3.24 5.12
CA GLY A 75 3.11 -3.25 4.90
C GLY A 75 2.68 -3.46 3.46
N PHE A 76 3.59 -3.49 2.48
CA PHE A 76 3.25 -3.89 1.11
C PHE A 76 2.77 -5.34 1.02
N ASP A 77 2.14 -5.70 -0.08
CA ASP A 77 1.82 -7.10 -0.35
C ASP A 77 3.11 -7.95 -0.52
N PRO A 78 3.08 -9.26 -0.21
CA PRO A 78 4.28 -10.10 -0.26
C PRO A 78 5.00 -10.12 -1.62
N THR A 79 4.26 -9.97 -2.72
CA THR A 79 4.82 -9.92 -4.08
C THR A 79 5.68 -8.68 -4.24
N LEU A 80 5.17 -7.51 -3.87
CA LEU A 80 5.93 -6.27 -3.92
C LEU A 80 7.10 -6.28 -2.92
N GLN A 81 6.90 -6.79 -1.70
CA GLN A 81 8.00 -6.92 -0.72
C GLN A 81 9.19 -7.71 -1.29
N THR A 82 8.89 -8.84 -1.96
CA THR A 82 9.92 -9.70 -2.55
C THR A 82 10.67 -9.00 -3.69
N HIS A 83 9.97 -8.23 -4.52
CA HIS A 83 10.58 -7.54 -5.66
C HIS A 83 11.36 -6.29 -5.26
N LEU A 84 10.85 -5.54 -4.28
CA LEU A 84 11.45 -4.28 -3.84
C LEU A 84 12.64 -4.53 -2.90
N GLY A 85 12.63 -5.64 -2.15
CA GLY A 85 13.77 -6.12 -1.36
C GLY A 85 14.42 -5.01 -0.53
N HIS A 86 15.76 -5.01 -0.44
CA HIS A 86 16.55 -3.94 0.19
C HIS A 86 17.08 -2.90 -0.83
N HIS A 87 16.45 -2.80 -1.99
CA HIS A 87 16.92 -1.96 -3.10
C HIS A 87 16.18 -0.61 -3.13
N TYR A 88 16.30 0.16 -2.05
CA TYR A 88 15.78 1.52 -2.00
C TYR A 88 16.70 2.41 -1.14
N GLN A 89 16.85 3.67 -1.54
CA GLN A 89 17.70 4.65 -0.85
C GLN A 89 16.91 5.63 0.01
N SER A 90 15.60 5.74 -0.21
CA SER A 90 14.71 6.64 0.53
C SER A 90 13.24 6.19 0.49
N PHE A 91 12.39 6.82 1.28
CA PHE A 91 10.95 6.64 1.22
C PHE A 91 10.39 6.91 -0.19
N THR A 92 10.82 8.00 -0.84
CA THR A 92 10.34 8.37 -2.17
C THR A 92 10.76 7.34 -3.22
N ASP A 93 12.03 6.93 -3.19
CA ASP A 93 12.57 5.91 -4.10
C ASP A 93 11.81 4.58 -3.98
N LEU A 94 11.49 4.18 -2.74
CA LEU A 94 10.66 3.00 -2.49
C LEU A 94 9.25 3.14 -3.09
N VAL A 95 8.62 4.31 -2.95
CA VAL A 95 7.28 4.55 -3.50
C VAL A 95 7.30 4.51 -5.03
N ASP A 96 8.26 5.19 -5.66
CA ASP A 96 8.37 5.24 -7.12
C ASP A 96 8.63 3.85 -7.70
N THR A 97 9.54 3.09 -7.09
CA THR A 97 9.84 1.71 -7.50
C THR A 97 8.63 0.78 -7.32
N ALA A 98 7.89 0.94 -6.22
CA ALA A 98 6.66 0.18 -5.97
C ALA A 98 5.57 0.45 -7.01
N LEU A 99 5.40 1.72 -7.42
CA LEU A 99 4.44 2.11 -8.46
C LEU A 99 4.80 1.53 -9.83
N ASP A 100 6.08 1.59 -10.22
CA ASP A 100 6.54 0.99 -11.48
C ASP A 100 6.31 -0.53 -11.47
N MET A 101 6.63 -1.20 -10.35
CA MET A 101 6.45 -2.63 -10.21
C MET A 101 4.97 -3.04 -10.23
N GLU A 102 4.08 -2.31 -9.54
CA GLU A 102 2.63 -2.57 -9.57
C GLU A 102 2.09 -2.49 -11.01
N ASN A 103 2.52 -1.50 -11.78
CA ASN A 103 2.10 -1.37 -13.17
C ASN A 103 2.64 -2.52 -14.05
N ARG A 104 3.90 -2.94 -13.86
CA ARG A 104 4.48 -4.10 -14.58
C ARG A 104 3.71 -5.39 -14.30
N LEU A 105 3.39 -5.65 -13.03
CA LEU A 105 2.62 -6.82 -12.62
C LEU A 105 1.22 -6.79 -13.21
N ARG A 106 0.58 -5.61 -13.24
CA ARG A 106 -0.75 -5.43 -13.84
C ARG A 106 -0.74 -5.77 -15.34
N VAL A 107 0.20 -5.22 -16.10
CA VAL A 107 0.33 -5.48 -17.55
C VAL A 107 0.61 -6.97 -17.81
N ALA A 108 1.54 -7.58 -17.08
CA ALA A 108 1.87 -8.99 -17.21
C ALA A 108 0.65 -9.90 -16.94
N ASN A 109 -0.13 -9.59 -15.91
CA ASN A 109 -1.35 -10.33 -15.57
C ASN A 109 -2.44 -10.17 -16.65
N GLU A 110 -2.61 -8.97 -17.21
CA GLU A 110 -3.55 -8.73 -18.31
C GLU A 110 -3.17 -9.54 -19.57
N ASP A 111 -1.89 -9.57 -19.92
CA ASP A 111 -1.37 -10.35 -21.05
C ASP A 111 -1.53 -11.85 -20.84
N GLN A 112 -1.23 -12.36 -19.64
CA GLN A 112 -1.47 -13.76 -19.31
C GLN A 112 -2.95 -14.12 -19.38
N ARG A 113 -3.84 -13.22 -18.92
CA ARG A 113 -5.29 -13.42 -19.00
C ARG A 113 -5.77 -13.48 -20.45
N ARG A 114 -5.28 -12.60 -21.32
CA ARG A 114 -5.60 -12.59 -22.76
C ARG A 114 -5.15 -13.89 -23.44
N LYS A 115 -3.93 -14.36 -23.17
CA LYS A 115 -3.41 -15.64 -23.70
C LYS A 115 -4.24 -16.83 -23.25
N ARG A 116 -4.62 -16.88 -21.96
CA ARG A 116 -5.50 -17.93 -21.43
C ARG A 116 -6.88 -17.93 -22.13
N GLN A 117 -7.48 -16.76 -22.30
CA GLN A 117 -8.76 -16.63 -23.00
C GLN A 117 -8.67 -17.08 -24.45
N ALA A 118 -7.65 -16.65 -25.20
CA ALA A 118 -7.43 -17.07 -26.58
C ALA A 118 -7.28 -18.61 -26.70
N ASN A 119 -6.54 -19.24 -25.79
CA ASN A 119 -6.39 -20.70 -25.76
C ASN A 119 -7.72 -21.43 -25.45
N THR A 120 -8.56 -20.88 -24.56
CA THR A 120 -9.89 -21.47 -24.28
C THR A 120 -10.84 -21.36 -25.47
N SER A 121 -10.79 -20.26 -26.22
CA SER A 121 -11.59 -20.07 -27.43
C SER A 121 -11.17 -21.00 -28.57
N ALA A 122 -9.86 -21.26 -28.71
CA ALA A 122 -9.34 -22.22 -29.68
C ALA A 122 -9.77 -23.66 -29.36
N ALA A 123 -9.71 -24.08 -28.10
CA ALA A 123 -10.11 -25.42 -27.66
C ALA A 123 -11.63 -25.69 -27.82
N GLY A 124 -12.48 -24.69 -27.67
CA GLY A 124 -13.94 -24.82 -27.87
C GLY A 124 -14.38 -24.89 -29.34
N SER A 125 -13.54 -24.47 -30.29
CA SER A 125 -13.87 -24.47 -31.73
C SER A 125 -13.66 -25.82 -32.43
N SER A 126 -12.84 -26.71 -31.87
CA SER A 126 -12.52 -28.01 -32.47
C SER A 126 -13.60 -29.09 -32.30
N GLN A 127 -14.69 -28.83 -31.57
CA GLN A 127 -15.71 -29.85 -31.27
C GLN A 127 -16.96 -29.79 -32.16
N LYS A 128 -17.05 -28.86 -33.12
CA LYS A 128 -18.22 -28.71 -34.02
C LYS A 128 -18.03 -29.12 -35.48
N GLN A 129 -16.96 -29.84 -35.82
CA GLN A 129 -16.79 -30.45 -37.15
C GLN A 129 -16.77 -31.98 -37.08
N LYS A 130 -17.92 -32.58 -36.78
CA LYS A 130 -18.22 -33.94 -37.26
C LYS A 130 -19.52 -33.86 -38.05
N ALA A 131 -19.36 -33.53 -39.33
CA ALA A 131 -20.41 -33.66 -40.32
C ALA A 131 -20.90 -35.12 -40.32
N VAL A 132 -22.22 -35.27 -40.23
CA VAL A 132 -22.95 -36.53 -40.28
C VAL A 132 -22.61 -37.24 -41.59
N TYR A 133 -21.86 -38.34 -41.51
CA TYR A 133 -21.68 -39.24 -42.65
C TYR A 133 -22.85 -40.24 -42.68
N ARG A 134 -23.66 -40.17 -43.73
CA ARG A 134 -24.72 -41.12 -44.08
C ARG A 134 -24.24 -41.97 -45.26
N PRO A 135 -23.87 -43.25 -45.06
CA PRO A 135 -23.62 -44.18 -46.15
C PRO A 135 -24.93 -44.80 -46.71
N PRO A 136 -24.88 -45.42 -47.90
CA PRO A 136 -26.03 -45.72 -48.75
C PRO A 136 -26.98 -46.79 -48.21
#